data_AF-A0A194RE67-F1
#
_entry.id   AF-A0A194RE67-F1
#
_cell.length_a   1.000
_cell.length_b   1.000
_cell.length_c   1.000
_cell.angle_alpha   90.00
_cell.angle_beta   90.00
_cell.angle_gamma   90.00
#
_symmetry.space_group_name_H-M   'P 1'
#
loop_
_entity.id
_entity.type
_entity.pdbx_description
1 polymer ?
#
loop_
_entity_poly.entity_id
_entity_poly.type
_entity_poly.pdbx_seq_one_letter_code
_entity_poly.pdbx_strand_id
1 'polypeptide(L)'
;MDTKQKDENELECNKAVRTKPDMTVTEEIAKAIGSNYRTVPAFEKGLFDYVLTKHYSLERNQYLKCRWLEYKRGYEKRVFAPFQFPSHRDLHFHNGAVRFRPAESIHRRTDFRMQLQSGPGVDRQGQMPIPYELIMKRGEDKKEKRKEKKKKKETDKEKKTEKNK
;
A
#
# COMPACT_ATOMS: atom_id res chain seq x y z
N MET A 1 32.36 30.29 18.27
CA MET A 1 31.89 29.00 17.73
C MET A 1 31.57 29.15 16.24
N ASP A 2 32.36 29.95 15.51
CA ASP A 2 33.61 29.59 14.82
C ASP A 2 33.35 28.74 13.58
N THR A 3 33.34 29.43 12.44
CA THR A 3 33.29 28.86 11.08
C THR A 3 34.30 27.71 10.91
N LYS A 4 35.48 27.82 11.53
CA LYS A 4 36.50 26.75 11.56
C LYS A 4 36.00 25.41 12.13
N GLN A 5 35.19 25.42 13.19
CA GLN A 5 34.61 24.19 13.75
C GLN A 5 33.53 23.60 12.83
N LYS A 6 32.88 24.42 12.00
CA LYS A 6 31.91 23.92 11.02
C LYS A 6 32.62 23.19 9.88
N ASP A 7 33.75 23.71 9.42
CA ASP A 7 34.52 23.17 8.28
C ASP A 7 35.20 21.84 8.63
N GLU A 8 35.74 21.69 9.84
CA GLU A 8 36.33 20.43 10.32
C GLU A 8 35.28 19.32 10.47
N ASN A 9 34.12 19.65 11.07
CA ASN A 9 33.00 18.72 11.18
C ASN A 9 32.43 18.30 9.82
N GLU A 10 32.52 19.16 8.80
CA GLU A 10 32.09 18.84 7.43
C GLU A 10 33.04 17.86 6.72
N LEU A 11 34.35 18.04 6.90
CA LEU A 11 35.38 17.14 6.36
C LEU A 11 35.29 15.74 6.98
N GLU A 12 34.96 15.63 8.26
CA GLU A 12 34.70 14.34 8.92
C GLU A 12 33.41 13.67 8.41
N CYS A 13 32.36 14.46 8.20
CA CYS A 13 31.09 13.94 7.72
C CYS A 13 31.13 13.39 6.29
N ASN A 14 31.95 13.98 5.41
CA ASN A 14 32.14 13.47 4.04
C ASN A 14 32.86 12.11 3.99
N LYS A 15 33.62 11.77 5.04
CA LYS A 15 34.34 10.50 5.15
C LYS A 15 33.57 9.44 5.94
N ALA A 16 32.46 9.81 6.57
CA ALA A 16 31.69 8.90 7.40
C ALA A 16 31.04 7.80 6.54
N VAL A 17 31.53 6.56 6.67
CA VAL A 17 30.95 5.38 6.04
C VAL A 17 30.00 4.70 7.01
N ARG A 18 28.95 4.05 6.49
CA ARG A 18 28.03 3.26 7.31
C ARG A 18 28.76 2.05 7.89
N THR A 19 29.05 2.09 9.18
CA THR A 19 29.57 0.94 9.93
C THR A 19 28.47 -0.10 10.14
N LYS A 20 28.86 -1.38 10.15
CA LYS A 20 27.98 -2.46 10.57
C LYS A 20 27.96 -2.53 12.10
N PRO A 21 26.81 -2.88 12.71
CA PRO A 21 26.77 -3.11 14.15
C PRO A 21 27.70 -4.26 14.52
N ASP A 22 28.46 -4.05 15.59
CA ASP A 22 29.14 -5.14 16.26
C ASP A 22 28.07 -5.93 17.03
N MET A 23 27.94 -7.21 16.68
CA MET A 23 26.94 -8.11 17.25
C MET A 23 27.46 -8.82 18.51
N THR A 24 28.68 -8.53 18.95
CA THR A 24 29.23 -9.12 20.17
C THR A 24 28.47 -8.62 21.39
N VAL A 25 28.06 -9.58 22.23
CA VAL A 25 27.36 -9.29 23.48
C VAL A 25 28.39 -9.20 24.60
N THR A 26 28.59 -8.00 25.16
CA THR A 26 29.43 -7.82 26.34
C THR A 26 28.65 -8.15 27.62
N GLU A 27 29.35 -8.57 28.68
CA GLU A 27 28.73 -8.93 29.96
C GLU A 27 27.92 -7.78 30.59
N GLU A 28 28.34 -6.54 30.37
CA GLU A 28 27.64 -5.35 30.85
C GLU A 28 26.24 -5.22 30.21
N ILE A 29 26.14 -5.51 28.91
CA ILE A 29 24.87 -5.47 28.16
C ILE A 29 23.94 -6.58 28.68
N ALA A 30 24.48 -7.78 28.89
CA ALA A 30 23.72 -8.90 29.43
C ALA A 30 23.19 -8.59 30.84
N LYS A 31 24.01 -7.97 31.72
CA LYS A 31 23.60 -7.55 33.06
C LYS A 31 22.52 -6.46 33.03
N ALA A 32 22.62 -5.49 32.14
CA ALA A 32 21.65 -4.40 32.00
C ALA A 32 20.28 -4.87 31.46
N ILE A 33 20.25 -5.93 30.64
CA ILE A 33 19.00 -6.52 30.14
C ILE A 33 18.44 -7.52 31.16
N GLY A 34 19.31 -8.29 31.83
CA GLY A 34 18.92 -9.21 32.90
C GLY A 34 18.27 -8.50 34.10
N SER A 35 18.64 -7.25 34.38
CA SER A 35 17.97 -6.42 35.39
C SER A 35 16.59 -5.89 34.96
N ASN A 36 16.23 -5.99 33.67
CA ASN A 36 14.91 -5.65 33.17
C ASN A 36 13.97 -6.87 33.25
N TYR A 37 13.34 -7.04 34.42
CA TYR A 37 12.38 -8.12 34.75
C TYR A 37 11.15 -8.21 33.82
N ARG A 38 10.98 -7.28 32.87
CA ARG A 38 9.85 -7.24 31.92
C ARG A 38 10.06 -8.13 30.69
N THR A 39 11.28 -8.63 30.45
CA THR A 39 11.69 -9.28 29.20
C THR A 39 11.90 -10.79 29.33
N VAL A 40 10.97 -11.51 29.98
CA VAL A 40 11.14 -12.94 30.26
C VAL A 40 10.94 -13.88 29.04
N PRO A 41 10.13 -13.60 28.00
CA PRO A 41 9.98 -14.59 26.92
C PRO A 41 11.04 -14.54 25.80
N ALA A 42 11.89 -13.50 25.71
CA ALA A 42 12.78 -13.35 24.56
C ALA A 42 14.06 -12.57 24.89
N PHE A 43 14.88 -13.09 25.80
CA PHE A 43 16.16 -12.48 26.20
C PHE A 43 17.10 -12.25 25.00
N GLU A 44 17.21 -13.22 24.09
CA GLU A 44 18.02 -13.11 22.87
C GLU A 44 17.54 -11.99 21.94
N LYS A 45 16.22 -11.85 21.79
CA LYS A 45 15.62 -10.75 21.03
C LYS A 45 15.92 -9.41 21.69
N GLY A 46 15.81 -9.33 23.01
CA GLY A 46 16.12 -8.12 23.77
C GLY A 46 17.59 -7.70 23.62
N LEU A 47 18.52 -8.66 23.65
CA LEU A 47 19.94 -8.44 23.38
C LEU A 47 20.18 -7.88 21.98
N PHE A 48 19.59 -8.53 20.98
CA PHE A 48 19.70 -8.12 19.59
C PHE A 48 19.14 -6.69 19.38
N ASP A 49 17.93 -6.43 19.89
CA ASP A 49 17.28 -5.13 19.78
C ASP A 49 18.06 -4.03 20.52
N TYR A 50 18.67 -4.34 21.67
CA TYR A 50 19.48 -3.40 22.43
C TYR A 50 20.72 -2.96 21.64
N VAL A 51 21.47 -3.93 21.10
CA VAL A 51 22.67 -3.67 20.29
C VAL A 51 22.32 -2.80 19.09
N LEU A 52 21.25 -3.15 18.36
CA LEU A 52 20.81 -2.37 17.21
C LEU A 52 20.34 -0.97 17.59
N THR A 53 19.55 -0.83 18.66
CA THR A 53 19.04 0.47 19.13
C THR A 53 20.19 1.39 19.50
N LYS A 54 21.20 0.87 20.21
CA LYS A 54 22.39 1.65 20.57
C LYS A 54 23.27 1.97 19.36
N HIS A 55 23.47 1.03 18.43
CA HIS A 55 24.27 1.27 17.24
C HIS A 55 23.61 2.27 16.27
N TYR A 56 22.28 2.28 16.16
CA TYR A 56 21.53 3.24 15.35
C TYR A 56 21.07 4.47 16.14
N SER A 57 21.61 4.67 17.33
CA SER A 57 21.41 5.92 18.08
C SER A 57 22.25 7.05 17.49
N LEU A 58 21.72 8.28 17.60
CA LEU A 58 22.48 9.48 17.27
C LEU A 58 23.68 9.69 18.20
N GLU A 59 23.78 9.02 19.35
CA GLU A 59 24.90 9.18 20.28
C GLU A 59 26.19 8.52 19.78
N ARG A 60 26.08 7.29 19.27
CA ARG A 60 27.23 6.46 18.85
C ARG A 60 27.50 6.52 17.36
N ASN A 61 26.47 6.73 16.54
CA ASN A 61 26.60 6.64 15.08
C ASN A 61 26.98 7.98 14.45
N GLN A 62 28.25 8.15 14.09
CA GLN A 62 28.74 9.38 13.46
C GLN A 62 28.07 9.66 12.10
N TYR A 63 27.81 8.63 11.29
CA TYR A 63 27.12 8.79 10.01
C TYR A 63 25.69 9.36 10.19
N LEU A 64 24.94 8.86 11.18
CA LEU A 64 23.61 9.40 11.50
C LEU A 64 23.69 10.84 12.03
N LYS A 65 24.67 11.16 12.88
CA LYS A 65 24.90 12.55 13.33
C LYS A 65 25.10 13.48 12.14
N CYS A 66 25.93 13.08 11.18
CA CYS A 66 26.21 13.86 9.97
C CYS A 66 24.97 14.07 9.11
N ARG A 67 24.20 13.00 8.85
CA ARG A 67 22.93 13.10 8.11
C ARG A 67 21.90 13.97 8.83
N TRP A 68 21.88 13.94 10.16
CA TRP A 68 21.00 14.79 10.95
C TRP A 68 21.40 16.26 10.90
N LEU A 69 22.70 16.56 10.90
CA LEU A 69 23.21 17.91 10.72
C LEU A 69 22.91 18.44 9.31
N GLU A 70 23.12 17.62 8.28
CA GLU A 70 22.74 17.92 6.89
C GLU A 70 21.24 18.21 6.79
N TYR A 71 20.41 17.38 7.44
CA TYR A 71 18.96 17.59 7.54
C TYR A 71 18.62 18.94 8.16
N LYS A 72 19.24 19.28 9.29
CA LYS A 72 19.03 20.57 9.99
C LYS A 72 19.44 21.76 9.14
N ARG A 73 20.59 21.69 8.46
CA ARG A 73 21.06 22.76 7.56
C ARG A 73 20.12 22.99 6.39
N GLY A 74 19.56 21.91 5.85
CA GLY A 74 18.58 21.98 4.77
C GLY A 74 17.16 22.29 5.21
N TYR A 75 16.88 22.48 6.51
CA TYR A 75 15.52 22.62 7.02
C TYR A 75 14.83 23.88 6.51
N GLU A 76 15.52 25.02 6.53
CA GLU A 76 14.97 26.33 6.12
C GLU A 76 14.64 26.40 4.63
N LYS A 77 15.36 25.62 3.79
CA LYS A 77 15.16 25.60 2.34
C LYS A 77 14.03 24.68 1.89
N ARG A 78 13.41 23.92 2.80
CA ARG A 78 12.37 22.96 2.44
C ARG A 78 11.06 23.68 2.23
N VAL A 79 10.52 23.55 1.03
CA VAL A 79 9.11 23.87 0.78
C VAL A 79 8.28 22.85 1.55
N PHE A 80 7.49 23.32 2.50
CA PHE A 80 6.51 22.50 3.19
C PHE A 80 5.48 22.02 2.16
N ALA A 81 5.66 20.78 1.69
CA ALA A 81 4.67 20.09 0.89
C ALA A 81 3.88 19.17 1.82
N PRO A 82 2.53 19.18 1.78
CA PRO A 82 1.75 18.20 2.51
C PRO A 82 2.17 16.81 2.04
N PHE A 83 2.36 15.88 2.99
CA PHE A 83 2.62 14.50 2.63
C PHE A 83 1.39 13.94 1.92
N GLN A 84 1.48 13.81 0.60
CA GLN A 84 0.43 13.20 -0.20
C GLN A 84 0.63 11.70 -0.19
N PHE A 85 -0.25 10.99 0.52
CA PHE A 85 -0.27 9.53 0.44
C PHE A 85 -0.57 9.12 -1.01
N PRO A 86 0.26 8.24 -1.60
CA PRO A 86 -0.07 7.59 -2.86
C PRO A 86 -1.47 6.99 -2.80
N SER A 87 -2.30 7.28 -3.80
CA SER A 87 -3.58 6.59 -3.93
C SER A 87 -3.34 5.10 -4.15
N HIS A 88 -4.08 4.24 -3.44
CA HIS A 88 -3.99 2.78 -3.63
C HIS A 88 -4.29 2.38 -5.08
N ARG A 89 -5.07 3.18 -5.81
CA ARG A 89 -5.38 2.94 -7.23
C ARG A 89 -4.17 3.04 -8.15
N ASP A 90 -3.16 3.81 -7.75
CA ASP A 90 -1.95 4.06 -8.53
C ASP A 90 -0.76 3.24 -8.00
N LEU A 91 -0.98 2.49 -6.92
CA LEU A 91 -0.01 1.59 -6.32
C LEU A 91 -0.04 0.25 -7.06
N HIS A 92 1.06 -0.10 -7.72
CA HIS A 92 1.18 -1.30 -8.56
C HIS A 92 2.22 -2.25 -7.97
N PHE A 93 1.93 -3.54 -8.03
CA PHE A 93 2.90 -4.57 -7.68
C PHE A 93 3.56 -5.08 -8.96
N HIS A 94 4.84 -4.80 -9.15
CA HIS A 94 5.58 -5.16 -10.37
C HIS A 94 6.94 -5.76 -10.00
N ASN A 95 7.19 -6.99 -10.46
CA ASN A 95 8.43 -7.75 -10.18
C ASN A 95 8.80 -7.78 -8.68
N GLY A 96 7.82 -8.10 -7.82
CA GLY A 96 8.06 -8.22 -6.38
C GLY A 96 8.20 -6.88 -5.64
N ALA A 97 8.10 -5.74 -6.33
CA ALA A 97 8.22 -4.42 -5.74
C ALA A 97 6.92 -3.63 -5.87
N VAL A 98 6.54 -2.95 -4.80
CA VAL A 98 5.46 -1.96 -4.79
C VAL A 98 5.99 -0.68 -5.44
N ARG A 99 5.36 -0.23 -6.54
CA ARG A 99 5.75 0.96 -7.30
C ARG A 99 4.54 1.86 -7.52
N PHE A 100 4.74 3.16 -7.43
CA PHE A 100 3.70 4.15 -7.75
C PHE A 100 3.73 4.46 -9.26
N ARG A 101 2.65 4.09 -9.98
CA ARG A 101 2.53 4.24 -11.44
C ARG A 101 1.12 4.71 -11.83
N PRO A 102 0.83 6.01 -11.69
CA PRO A 102 -0.51 6.54 -11.98
C PRO A 102 -0.91 6.40 -13.45
N ALA A 103 0.05 6.35 -14.39
CA ALA A 103 -0.22 6.13 -15.82
C ALA A 103 -0.76 4.72 -16.14
N GLU A 104 -0.47 3.72 -15.30
CA GLU A 104 -0.92 2.34 -15.50
C GLU A 104 -2.26 2.04 -14.83
N SER A 105 -2.78 2.99 -14.03
CA SER A 105 -4.05 2.88 -13.31
C SER A 105 -5.20 2.57 -14.26
N ILE A 106 -6.04 1.59 -13.91
CA ILE A 106 -7.21 1.17 -14.70
C ILE A 106 -8.14 2.35 -15.02
N HIS A 107 -8.18 3.35 -14.14
CA HIS A 107 -8.99 4.56 -14.31
C HIS A 107 -8.44 5.55 -15.34
N ARG A 108 -7.14 5.48 -15.65
CA ARG A 108 -6.49 6.33 -16.67
C ARG A 108 -6.29 5.61 -18.00
N ARG A 109 -6.34 4.28 -18.02
CA ARG A 109 -6.32 3.52 -19.26
C ARG A 109 -7.58 3.82 -20.05
N THR A 110 -7.41 4.29 -21.28
CA THR A 110 -8.50 4.43 -22.24
C THR A 110 -9.02 3.04 -22.59
N ASP A 111 -10.25 2.72 -22.19
CA ASP A 111 -10.88 1.44 -22.53
C ASP A 111 -11.42 1.49 -23.96
N PHE A 112 -10.93 0.61 -24.82
CA PHE A 112 -11.30 0.53 -26.24
C PHE A 112 -12.41 -0.49 -26.51
N ARG A 113 -12.97 -1.14 -25.47
CA ARG A 113 -13.96 -2.23 -25.60
C ARG A 113 -15.24 -1.87 -26.38
N MET A 114 -15.48 -0.60 -26.67
CA MET A 114 -16.68 -0.10 -27.37
C MET A 114 -16.37 0.85 -28.53
N GLN A 115 -15.12 0.88 -29.03
CA GLN A 115 -14.70 1.79 -30.10
C GLN A 115 -14.52 1.13 -31.47
N LEU A 116 -15.13 -0.05 -31.70
CA LEU A 116 -15.19 -0.60 -33.04
C LEU A 116 -16.09 0.28 -33.90
N GLN A 117 -15.57 0.76 -35.04
CA GLN A 117 -16.38 1.52 -35.98
C GLN A 117 -17.50 0.62 -36.54
N SER A 118 -18.66 1.22 -36.82
CA SER A 118 -19.79 0.48 -37.39
C SER A 118 -19.36 -0.17 -38.70
N GLY A 119 -19.42 -1.49 -38.74
CA GLY A 119 -18.93 -2.32 -39.84
C GLY A 119 -19.65 -3.66 -39.84
N PRO A 120 -19.45 -4.50 -40.86
CA PRO A 120 -20.11 -5.80 -40.93
C PRO A 120 -19.76 -6.65 -39.69
N GLY A 121 -20.79 -6.98 -38.90
CA GLY A 121 -20.65 -7.71 -37.63
C GLY A 121 -20.59 -6.85 -36.36
N VAL A 122 -20.67 -5.51 -36.49
CA VAL A 122 -20.66 -4.55 -35.38
C VAL A 122 -21.83 -3.59 -35.52
N ASP A 123 -22.71 -3.52 -34.52
CA ASP A 123 -23.85 -2.61 -34.51
C ASP A 123 -23.39 -1.13 -34.53
N ARG A 124 -24.31 -0.20 -34.82
CA ARG A 124 -24.06 1.26 -34.85
C ARG A 124 -23.46 1.79 -33.55
N GLN A 125 -23.67 1.09 -32.43
CA GLN A 125 -23.11 1.41 -31.12
C GLN A 125 -21.75 0.76 -30.84
N GLY A 126 -21.10 0.13 -31.82
CA GLY A 126 -19.81 -0.54 -31.65
C GLY A 126 -19.89 -1.91 -30.96
N GLN A 127 -21.10 -2.49 -30.83
CA GLN A 127 -21.33 -3.76 -30.16
C GLN A 127 -21.34 -4.94 -31.15
N MET A 128 -20.62 -6.02 -30.84
CA MET A 128 -20.75 -7.27 -31.59
C MET A 128 -21.87 -8.14 -31.01
N PRO A 129 -22.77 -8.70 -31.85
CA PRO A 129 -23.77 -9.64 -31.37
C PRO A 129 -23.10 -10.92 -30.84
N ILE A 130 -23.57 -11.42 -29.70
CA ILE A 130 -23.07 -12.67 -29.10
C ILE A 130 -23.48 -13.84 -30.02
N PRO A 131 -22.55 -14.68 -30.49
CA PRO A 131 -22.87 -15.81 -31.36
C PRO A 131 -23.89 -16.75 -30.72
N TYR A 132 -24.86 -17.22 -31.50
CA TYR A 132 -25.92 -18.12 -31.03
C TYR A 132 -25.39 -19.39 -30.36
N GLU A 133 -24.23 -19.91 -30.81
CA GLU A 133 -23.58 -21.09 -30.24
C GLU A 133 -23.15 -20.91 -28.77
N LEU A 134 -22.82 -19.67 -28.37
CA LEU A 134 -22.46 -19.33 -26.99
C LEU A 134 -23.69 -19.17 -26.09
N ILE A 135 -24.84 -18.80 -26.65
CA ILE A 135 -26.10 -18.65 -25.93
C ILE A 135 -26.63 -20.04 -25.52
N MET A 136 -26.51 -21.03 -26.40
CA MET A 136 -27.01 -22.40 -26.15
C MET A 136 -26.28 -23.15 -25.03
N LYS A 137 -25.02 -22.81 -24.71
CA LYS A 137 -24.25 -23.45 -23.61
C LYS A 137 -24.46 -22.79 -22.25
N ARG A 138 -25.04 -21.59 -22.20
CA ARG A 138 -25.34 -20.91 -20.93
C ARG A 138 -26.74 -21.35 -20.51
N GLY A 139 -26.81 -22.52 -19.88
CA GLY A 139 -28.07 -23.13 -19.43
C GLY A 139 -28.99 -22.08 -18.81
N GLU A 140 -30.27 -22.08 -19.24
CA GLU A 140 -31.26 -21.12 -18.77
C GLU A 140 -31.29 -21.07 -17.24
N ASP A 141 -30.77 -19.98 -16.68
CA ASP A 141 -30.89 -19.71 -15.26
C ASP A 141 -32.39 -19.53 -14.99
N LYS A 142 -33.05 -20.55 -14.41
CA LYS A 142 -34.50 -20.62 -14.08
C LYS A 142 -34.99 -19.54 -13.08
N LYS A 143 -34.29 -18.42 -12.95
CA LYS A 143 -34.57 -17.35 -11.99
C LYS A 143 -35.80 -16.52 -12.36
N GLU A 144 -36.16 -16.41 -13.64
CA GLU A 144 -37.33 -15.60 -14.04
C GLU A 144 -38.68 -16.27 -13.72
N LYS A 145 -38.77 -17.60 -13.83
CA LYS A 145 -40.02 -18.34 -13.51
C LYS A 145 -40.46 -18.22 -12.05
N ARG A 146 -39.56 -17.83 -11.13
CA ARG A 146 -39.87 -17.62 -9.71
C ARG A 146 -40.54 -16.28 -9.44
N LYS A 147 -40.28 -15.24 -10.25
CA LYS A 147 -40.87 -13.89 -10.06
C LYS A 147 -42.32 -13.82 -10.53
N GLU A 148 -42.67 -14.47 -11.64
CA GLU A 148 -44.06 -14.49 -12.14
C GLU A 148 -45.02 -15.22 -11.20
N LYS A 149 -44.60 -16.35 -10.60
CA LYS A 149 -45.43 -17.06 -9.61
C LYS A 149 -45.68 -16.24 -8.33
N LYS A 150 -44.77 -15.33 -7.98
CA LYS A 150 -44.91 -14.45 -6.82
C LYS A 150 -45.92 -13.33 -7.11
N LYS A 151 -45.81 -12.68 -8.28
CA LYS A 151 -46.77 -11.65 -8.73
C LYS A 151 -48.19 -12.19 -8.87
N LYS A 152 -48.38 -13.39 -9.45
CA LYS A 152 -49.71 -14.01 -9.55
C LYS A 152 -50.37 -14.26 -8.18
N LYS A 153 -49.58 -14.64 -7.16
CA LYS A 153 -50.09 -14.86 -5.79
C LYS A 153 -50.47 -13.57 -5.06
N GLU A 154 -49.82 -12.45 -5.37
CA GLU A 154 -50.17 -11.13 -4.82
C GLU A 154 -51.47 -10.61 -5.44
N THR A 155 -51.61 -10.69 -6.76
CA THR A 155 -52.83 -10.26 -7.46
C THR A 155 -54.07 -11.09 -7.09
N ASP A 156 -53.90 -12.38 -6.77
CA ASP A 156 -55.02 -13.24 -6.32
C ASP A 156 -55.40 -13.00 -4.84
N LYS A 157 -54.52 -12.42 -4.03
CA LYS A 157 -54.83 -12.03 -2.65
C LYS A 157 -55.61 -10.72 -2.60
N GLU A 158 -55.21 -9.72 -3.40
CA GLU A 158 -55.90 -8.42 -3.47
C GLU A 158 -57.36 -8.57 -3.93
N LYS A 159 -57.62 -9.42 -4.93
CA LYS A 159 -58.98 -9.71 -5.43
C LYS A 159 -59.88 -10.42 -4.41
N LYS A 160 -59.31 -11.11 -3.40
CA LYS A 160 -60.09 -11.75 -2.33
C LYS A 160 -60.46 -10.78 -1.21
N THR A 161 -59.64 -9.76 -0.98
CA THR A 161 -59.92 -8.71 0.02
C THR A 161 -60.97 -7.70 -0.43
N GLU A 162 -61.11 -7.45 -1.74
CA GLU A 162 -62.13 -6.54 -2.27
C GLU A 162 -63.54 -7.15 -2.33
N LYS A 163 -63.67 -8.48 -2.35
CA LYS A 163 -64.99 -9.17 -2.37
C LYS A 163 -65.65 -9.32 -0.99
N ASN A 164 -64.95 -8.98 0.09
CA ASN A 164 -65.42 -9.12 1.48
C ASN A 164 -65.64 -7.76 2.18
N LYS A 165 -65.79 -6.67 1.42
CA LYS A 165 -66.32 -5.38 1.86
C LYS A 165 -67.64 -5.14 1.16
#